data_AF-A0A1F8BML5-F1
#
_entry.id   AF-A0A1F8BML5-F1
#
_cell.length_a   1.000
_cell.length_b   1.000
_cell.length_c   1.000
_cell.angle_alpha   90.00
_cell.angle_beta   90.00
_cell.angle_gamma   90.00
#
_symmetry.space_group_name_H-M   'P 1'
#
loop_
_entity.id
_entity.type
_entity.pdbx_description
1 polymer ?
#
loop_
_entity_poly.entity_id
_entity_poly.type
_entity_poly.pdbx_seq_one_letter_code
_entity_poly.pdbx_strand_id
1 'polypeptide(L)'
;MYFSRTSLDVMVLDYTNEAEYFPITFLHYVITSLYNHGMGYESEGGKETLSPSKSASPPTMTLQKAVDMGEYDPEYLATFPEWHTLSQHVQFQFVKQGLDNRNNQLVTSWAETVNMLDFSKKPHLAEALKNIENQMKKLDRDRERLYLEFSKG
;
A
#
# COMPACT_ATOMS: atom_id res chain seq x y z
N MET A 1 -26.95 -21.66 -27.29
CA MET A 1 -27.28 -22.17 -25.94
C MET A 1 -25.98 -22.70 -25.36
N TYR A 2 -25.26 -21.88 -24.59
CA TYR A 2 -23.94 -22.25 -24.08
C TYR A 2 -23.99 -22.66 -22.61
N PHE A 3 -23.21 -23.71 -22.34
CA PHE A 3 -23.08 -24.48 -21.12
C PHE A 3 -22.40 -23.68 -19.98
N SER A 4 -23.00 -23.81 -18.80
CA SER A 4 -22.39 -24.20 -17.51
C SER A 4 -20.97 -23.77 -17.12
N ARG A 5 -20.92 -23.05 -15.99
CA ARG A 5 -19.97 -23.09 -14.85
C ARG A 5 -18.55 -23.61 -15.10
N THR A 6 -17.59 -22.71 -14.92
CA THR A 6 -16.29 -23.01 -14.31
C THR A 6 -16.03 -22.01 -13.19
N SER A 7 -15.73 -22.54 -12.01
CA SER A 7 -15.28 -21.85 -10.79
C SER A 7 -14.34 -20.69 -11.12
N LEU A 8 -14.78 -19.47 -10.80
CA LEU A 8 -13.89 -18.44 -10.29
C LEU A 8 -14.10 -18.46 -8.79
N ASP A 9 -13.40 -19.39 -8.14
CA ASP A 9 -13.15 -19.31 -6.70
C ASP A 9 -12.34 -18.02 -6.50
N VAL A 10 -13.07 -16.93 -6.28
CA VAL A 10 -12.54 -15.72 -5.67
C VAL A 10 -11.90 -16.21 -4.38
N MET A 11 -10.57 -16.14 -4.28
CA MET A 11 -9.88 -16.40 -3.03
C MET A 11 -10.46 -15.45 -1.99
N VAL A 12 -11.37 -15.98 -1.17
CA VAL A 12 -11.79 -15.39 0.09
C VAL A 12 -10.53 -15.47 0.95
N LEU A 13 -9.80 -14.37 1.02
CA LEU A 13 -8.81 -14.20 2.08
C LEU A 13 -9.64 -14.00 3.35
N ASP A 14 -9.80 -15.09 4.11
CA ASP A 14 -10.32 -15.05 5.47
C ASP A 14 -9.39 -14.15 6.29
N TYR A 15 -9.80 -12.89 6.50
CA TYR A 15 -9.13 -11.91 7.35
C TYR A 15 -9.41 -12.17 8.83
N THR A 16 -9.17 -13.40 9.28
CA THR A 16 -9.27 -13.77 10.69
C THR A 16 -8.01 -14.51 11.11
N ASN A 17 -7.35 -13.95 12.13
CA ASN A 17 -6.12 -14.36 12.81
C ASN A 17 -4.78 -13.83 12.26
N GLU A 18 -4.23 -12.88 13.03
CA GLU A 18 -2.85 -12.80 13.56
C GLU A 18 -1.70 -13.22 12.62
N ALA A 19 -0.81 -12.27 12.34
CA ALA A 19 0.46 -12.38 11.60
C ALA A 19 0.38 -12.29 10.07
N GLU A 20 0.16 -11.08 9.55
CA GLU A 20 1.05 -10.45 8.55
C GLU A 20 0.48 -9.08 8.16
N TYR A 21 1.15 -8.03 8.64
CA TYR A 21 0.85 -6.64 8.30
C TYR A 21 1.31 -6.38 6.86
N PHE A 22 0.51 -6.76 5.87
CA PHE A 22 0.78 -6.33 4.49
C PHE A 22 0.36 -4.87 4.34
N PRO A 23 1.27 -3.97 3.91
CA PRO A 23 0.91 -2.58 3.69
C PRO A 23 -0.17 -2.49 2.60
N ILE A 24 -1.16 -1.61 2.80
CA ILE A 24 -2.28 -1.36 1.86
C ILE A 24 -1.80 -1.14 0.41
N THR A 25 -0.57 -0.67 0.23
CA THR A 25 0.08 -0.52 -1.07
C THR A 25 0.27 -1.83 -1.84
N PHE A 26 0.40 -2.98 -1.16
CA PHE A 26 0.48 -4.30 -1.80
C PHE A 26 -0.87 -4.69 -2.42
N LEU A 27 -1.97 -4.39 -1.73
CA LEU A 27 -3.34 -4.53 -2.25
C LEU A 27 -3.61 -3.57 -3.41
N HIS A 28 -3.22 -2.30 -3.27
CA HIS A 28 -3.45 -1.30 -4.33
C HIS A 28 -2.64 -1.63 -5.58
N TYR A 29 -1.38 -2.10 -5.44
CA TYR A 29 -0.54 -2.58 -6.56
C TYR A 29 -1.11 -3.82 -7.24
N VAL A 30 -1.62 -4.80 -6.49
CA VAL A 30 -2.25 -6.00 -7.06
C VAL A 30 -3.54 -5.63 -7.81
N ILE A 31 -4.36 -4.72 -7.25
CA ILE A 31 -5.61 -4.27 -7.88
C ILE A 31 -5.31 -3.46 -9.16
N THR A 32 -4.34 -2.54 -9.16
CA THR A 32 -3.97 -1.79 -10.37
C THR A 32 -3.23 -2.63 -11.41
N SER A 33 -2.44 -3.61 -11.00
CA SER A 33 -1.76 -4.55 -11.92
C SER A 33 -2.76 -5.45 -12.66
N LEU A 34 -3.79 -5.94 -11.95
CA LEU A 34 -4.85 -6.77 -12.54
C LEU A 34 -5.78 -5.97 -13.47
N TYR A 35 -5.98 -4.67 -13.21
CA TYR A 35 -6.80 -3.81 -14.08
C TYR A 35 -6.09 -3.37 -15.37
N ASN A 36 -4.75 -3.25 -15.35
CA ASN A 36 -3.96 -2.87 -16.52
C ASN A 36 -3.58 -4.05 -17.45
N HIS A 37 -3.84 -5.30 -17.05
CA HIS A 37 -3.62 -6.49 -17.90
C HIS A 37 -4.81 -6.85 -18.80
N GLY A 38 -5.82 -5.98 -18.88
CA GLY A 38 -7.13 -6.29 -19.44
C GLY A 38 -7.50 -5.60 -20.74
N MET A 39 -6.60 -4.99 -21.52
CA MET A 39 -6.93 -4.51 -22.88
C MET A 39 -5.68 -4.46 -23.76
N GLY A 40 -5.55 -5.43 -24.68
CA GLY A 40 -4.79 -5.25 -25.92
C GLY A 40 -3.86 -6.38 -26.30
N TYR A 41 -4.32 -7.27 -27.20
CA TYR A 41 -3.61 -7.55 -28.46
C TYR A 41 -4.46 -8.45 -29.41
N GLU A 42 -4.87 -7.89 -30.54
CA GLU A 42 -4.69 -8.58 -31.83
C GLU A 42 -3.46 -7.95 -32.49
N SER A 43 -2.46 -8.77 -32.85
CA SER A 43 -1.60 -8.64 -34.04
C SER A 43 -0.29 -9.43 -33.85
N GLU A 44 -0.24 -10.56 -34.56
CA GLU A 44 0.88 -11.18 -35.28
C GLU A 44 2.36 -10.90 -34.88
N GLY A 45 3.03 -11.97 -34.45
CA GLY A 45 4.16 -12.56 -35.17
C GLY A 45 5.39 -11.71 -35.50
N GLY A 46 6.39 -11.70 -34.61
CA GLY A 46 7.77 -11.31 -34.92
C GLY A 46 8.76 -11.94 -33.96
N LYS A 47 9.63 -12.84 -34.45
CA LYS A 47 10.71 -13.47 -33.68
C LYS A 47 11.93 -12.56 -33.68
N GLU A 48 12.33 -12.03 -32.53
CA GLU A 48 13.66 -11.46 -32.34
C GLU A 48 14.31 -12.01 -31.07
N THR A 49 15.54 -12.49 -31.24
CA THR A 49 16.39 -13.16 -30.26
C THR A 49 16.83 -12.23 -29.15
N LEU A 50 16.46 -12.53 -27.90
CA LEU A 50 16.90 -11.82 -26.71
C LEU A 50 18.31 -12.29 -26.29
N SER A 51 19.31 -11.41 -26.45
CA SER A 51 20.57 -11.52 -25.72
C SER A 51 20.32 -11.39 -24.20
N PRO A 52 21.09 -12.11 -23.34
CA PRO A 52 20.90 -12.05 -21.91
C PRO A 52 21.39 -10.70 -21.37
N SER A 53 20.48 -9.75 -21.19
CA SER A 53 20.76 -8.54 -20.41
C SER A 53 20.96 -8.94 -18.94
N LYS A 54 22.17 -8.67 -18.44
CA LYS A 54 22.59 -8.69 -17.03
C LYS A 54 21.41 -8.48 -16.07
N SER A 55 21.10 -9.50 -15.26
CA SER A 55 20.06 -9.45 -14.24
C SER A 55 20.31 -8.27 -13.30
N ALA A 56 19.48 -7.23 -13.39
CA ALA A 56 19.46 -6.18 -12.40
C ALA A 56 19.12 -6.82 -11.06
N SER A 57 19.97 -6.60 -10.05
CA SER A 57 19.67 -7.00 -8.68
C SER A 57 18.31 -6.40 -8.27
N PRO A 58 17.48 -7.14 -7.52
CA PRO A 58 16.20 -6.65 -7.08
C PRO A 58 16.38 -5.32 -6.33
N PRO A 59 15.49 -4.33 -6.51
CA PRO A 59 15.62 -3.04 -5.86
C PRO A 59 15.59 -3.24 -4.34
N THR A 60 16.71 -2.97 -3.69
CA THR A 60 16.78 -2.94 -2.22
C THR A 60 15.92 -1.79 -1.73
N MET A 61 14.99 -2.08 -0.82
CA MET A 61 14.14 -1.06 -0.21
C MET A 61 15.02 -0.04 0.53
N THR A 62 14.85 1.25 0.23
CA THR A 62 15.60 2.34 0.89
C THR A 62 14.74 3.04 1.94
N LEU A 63 15.38 3.72 2.90
CA LEU A 63 14.67 4.53 3.90
C LEU A 63 13.68 5.51 3.27
N GLN A 64 14.13 6.29 2.27
CA GLN A 64 13.26 7.23 1.57
C GLN A 64 12.09 6.51 0.91
N LYS A 65 12.33 5.34 0.28
CA LYS A 65 11.26 4.60 -0.38
C LYS A 65 10.23 4.07 0.63
N ALA A 66 10.64 3.66 1.82
CA ALA A 66 9.73 3.28 2.91
C ALA A 66 8.83 4.45 3.31
N VAL A 67 9.43 5.62 3.51
CA VAL A 67 8.69 6.83 3.86
C VAL A 67 7.76 7.28 2.74
N ASP A 68 8.19 7.21 1.48
CA ASP A 68 7.33 7.48 0.31
C ASP A 68 6.12 6.53 0.25
N MET A 69 6.29 5.31 0.73
CA MET A 69 5.20 4.33 0.84
C MET A 69 4.32 4.55 2.07
N GLY A 70 4.59 5.55 2.91
CA GLY A 70 3.79 5.90 4.07
C GLY A 70 4.23 5.20 5.36
N GLU A 71 5.44 4.66 5.40
CA GLU A 71 6.03 4.18 6.65
C GLU A 71 6.47 5.37 7.52
N TYR A 72 6.14 5.29 8.81
CA TYR A 72 6.36 6.38 9.76
C TYR A 72 6.78 5.89 11.15
N ASP A 73 6.79 4.58 11.41
CA ASP A 73 7.17 4.02 12.70
C ASP A 73 8.68 4.17 12.92
N PRO A 74 9.13 4.95 13.92
CA PRO A 74 10.55 5.12 14.20
C PRO A 74 11.28 3.80 14.48
N GLU A 75 10.60 2.80 15.07
CA GLU A 75 11.21 1.50 15.36
C GLU A 75 11.51 0.74 14.08
N TYR A 76 10.60 0.78 13.12
CA TYR A 76 10.82 0.20 11.79
C TYR A 76 11.84 1.00 10.99
N LEU A 77 11.75 2.34 11.00
CA LEU A 77 12.70 3.20 10.28
C LEU A 77 14.13 3.04 10.81
N ALA A 78 14.30 2.69 12.09
CA ALA A 78 15.58 2.33 12.68
C ALA A 78 16.19 1.01 12.17
N THR A 79 15.47 0.21 11.39
CA THR A 79 16.08 -0.95 10.72
C THR A 79 16.98 -0.55 9.54
N PHE A 80 16.82 0.68 9.03
CA PHE A 80 17.64 1.19 7.93
C PHE A 80 18.95 1.79 8.47
N PRO A 81 20.12 1.39 7.95
CA PRO A 81 21.40 1.95 8.39
C PRO A 81 21.48 3.47 8.25
N GLU A 82 20.82 4.04 7.23
CA GLU A 82 20.80 5.49 7.02
C GLU A 82 20.17 6.24 8.20
N TRP A 83 19.18 5.65 8.86
CA TRP A 83 18.43 6.28 9.96
C TRP A 83 19.32 6.73 11.11
N HIS A 84 20.30 5.89 11.49
CA HIS A 84 21.20 6.16 12.61
C HIS A 84 22.23 7.26 12.32
N THR A 85 22.38 7.66 11.07
CA THR A 85 23.29 8.75 10.67
C THR A 85 22.61 10.12 10.68
N LEU A 86 21.28 10.15 10.77
CA LEU A 86 20.47 11.35 10.73
C LEU A 86 20.40 12.02 12.11
N SER A 87 20.32 13.35 12.14
CA SER A 87 19.98 14.05 13.37
C SER A 87 18.52 13.80 13.75
N GLN A 88 18.18 13.92 15.04
CA GLN A 88 16.81 13.74 15.52
C GLN A 88 15.80 14.62 14.79
N HIS A 89 16.18 15.86 14.46
CA HIS A 89 15.33 16.76 13.67
C HIS A 89 15.03 16.18 12.28
N VAL A 90 16.03 15.63 11.59
CA VAL A 90 15.86 15.04 10.26
C VAL A 90 15.05 13.75 10.35
N GLN A 91 15.32 12.88 11.33
CA GLN A 91 14.50 11.70 11.63
C GLN A 91 13.02 12.08 11.80
N PHE A 92 12.74 13.17 12.52
CA PHE A 92 11.37 13.65 12.68
C PHE A 92 10.75 14.11 11.36
N GLN A 93 11.50 14.75 10.46
CA GLN A 93 10.96 15.12 9.14
C GLN A 93 10.58 13.88 8.31
N PHE A 94 11.37 12.80 8.37
CA PHE A 94 11.02 11.54 7.72
C PHE A 94 9.72 10.94 8.30
N VAL A 95 9.58 10.94 9.63
CA VAL A 95 8.34 10.48 10.29
C VAL A 95 7.14 11.32 9.86
N LYS A 96 7.28 12.65 9.86
CA LYS A 96 6.20 13.56 9.40
C LYS A 96 5.82 13.29 7.95
N GLN A 97 6.81 13.12 7.08
CA GLN A 97 6.57 12.81 5.67
C GLN A 97 5.84 11.46 5.52
N GLY A 98 6.22 10.45 6.28
CA GLY A 98 5.55 9.14 6.31
C GLY A 98 4.09 9.25 6.76
N LEU A 99 3.83 9.99 7.84
CA LEU A 99 2.48 10.26 8.34
C LEU A 99 1.62 10.97 7.28
N ASP A 100 2.17 11.99 6.62
CA ASP A 100 1.46 12.75 5.59
C ASP A 100 1.17 11.90 4.34
N ASN A 101 2.14 11.10 3.91
CA ASN A 101 1.97 10.15 2.81
C ASN A 101 0.88 9.12 3.14
N ARG A 102 0.90 8.55 4.35
CA ARG A 102 -0.12 7.60 4.82
C ARG A 102 -1.50 8.23 4.88
N ASN A 103 -1.60 9.47 5.36
CA ASN A 103 -2.85 10.21 5.40
C ASN A 103 -3.43 10.39 3.99
N ASN A 104 -2.61 10.83 3.04
CA ASN A 104 -3.04 11.03 1.65
C ASN A 104 -3.55 9.74 1.01
N GLN A 105 -2.87 8.61 1.26
CA GLN A 105 -3.31 7.29 0.81
C GLN A 105 -4.68 6.90 1.40
N LEU A 106 -4.88 7.10 2.70
CA LEU A 106 -6.14 6.77 3.37
C LEU A 106 -7.29 7.65 2.89
N VAL A 107 -7.06 8.96 2.74
CA VAL A 107 -8.06 9.90 2.20
C VAL A 107 -8.44 9.53 0.78
N THR A 108 -7.46 9.20 -0.07
CA THR A 108 -7.72 8.76 -1.45
C THR A 108 -8.54 7.47 -1.46
N SER A 109 -8.14 6.47 -0.67
CA SER A 109 -8.86 5.19 -0.58
C SER A 109 -10.29 5.36 -0.06
N TRP A 110 -10.49 6.25 0.92
CA TRP A 110 -11.81 6.61 1.43
C TRP A 110 -12.67 7.22 0.32
N ALA A 111 -12.13 8.22 -0.40
CA ALA A 111 -12.83 8.91 -1.47
C ALA A 111 -13.21 7.97 -2.63
N GLU A 112 -12.32 7.05 -3.00
CA GLU A 112 -12.59 6.02 -4.00
C GLU A 112 -13.73 5.10 -3.55
N THR A 113 -13.69 4.65 -2.28
CA THR A 113 -14.67 3.72 -1.72
C THR A 113 -16.06 4.32 -1.65
N VAL A 114 -16.20 5.57 -1.19
CA VAL A 114 -17.51 6.22 -1.03
C VAL A 114 -18.14 6.65 -2.36
N ASN A 115 -17.32 6.89 -3.39
CA ASN A 115 -17.80 7.29 -4.72
C ASN A 115 -18.13 6.10 -5.64
N MET A 116 -18.02 4.87 -5.14
CA MET A 116 -18.39 3.70 -5.93
C MET A 116 -19.91 3.65 -6.20
N LEU A 117 -20.26 3.45 -7.47
CA LEU A 117 -21.64 3.18 -7.89
C LEU A 117 -22.20 1.94 -7.19
N ASP A 118 -23.48 2.02 -6.82
CA ASP A 118 -24.20 0.93 -6.15
C ASP A 118 -23.57 0.47 -4.82
N PHE A 119 -22.98 1.39 -4.04
CA PHE A 119 -22.37 1.08 -2.74
C PHE A 119 -23.30 0.28 -1.80
N SER A 120 -24.59 0.60 -1.77
CA SER A 120 -25.59 -0.10 -0.94
C SER A 120 -25.77 -1.58 -1.29
N LYS A 121 -25.35 -2.00 -2.50
CA LYS A 121 -25.40 -3.41 -2.94
C LYS A 121 -24.11 -4.17 -2.63
N LYS A 122 -23.13 -3.53 -1.99
CA LYS A 122 -21.77 -4.07 -1.77
C LYS A 122 -21.38 -4.01 -0.28
N PRO A 123 -21.91 -4.90 0.58
CA PRO A 123 -21.69 -4.85 2.02
C PRO A 123 -20.21 -4.97 2.43
N HIS A 124 -19.38 -5.66 1.63
CA HIS A 124 -17.93 -5.75 1.85
C HIS A 124 -17.23 -4.38 1.81
N LEU A 125 -17.79 -3.40 1.08
CA LEU A 125 -17.24 -2.04 1.06
C LEU A 125 -17.54 -1.26 2.33
N ALA A 126 -18.63 -1.57 3.04
CA ALA A 126 -18.92 -0.95 4.32
C ALA A 126 -17.88 -1.37 5.38
N GLU A 127 -17.44 -2.63 5.34
CA GLU A 127 -16.36 -3.12 6.19
C GLU A 127 -15.01 -2.49 5.82
N ALA A 128 -14.68 -2.43 4.53
CA ALA A 128 -13.48 -1.76 4.05
C ALA A 128 -13.45 -0.27 4.47
N LEU A 129 -14.57 0.44 4.31
CA LEU A 129 -14.71 1.84 4.71
C LEU A 129 -14.48 2.03 6.21
N LYS A 130 -15.09 1.18 7.04
CA LYS A 130 -14.90 1.20 8.50
C LYS A 130 -13.43 0.96 8.86
N ASN A 131 -12.74 0.06 8.15
CA ASN A 131 -11.32 -0.21 8.37
C ASN A 131 -10.44 0.99 7.99
N ILE A 132 -10.76 1.70 6.90
CA ILE A 132 -10.07 2.94 6.51
C ILE A 132 -10.27 4.01 7.59
N GLU A 133 -11.50 4.23 8.06
CA GLU A 133 -11.80 5.20 9.13
C GLU A 133 -11.07 4.87 10.44
N ASN A 134 -11.00 3.60 10.82
CA ASN A 134 -10.25 3.16 11.99
C ASN A 134 -8.75 3.45 11.85
N GLN A 135 -8.20 3.27 10.65
CA GLN A 135 -6.80 3.57 10.37
C GLN A 135 -6.52 5.08 10.38
N MET A 136 -7.43 5.90 9.85
CA MET A 136 -7.31 7.37 9.95
C MET A 136 -7.29 7.81 11.42
N LYS A 137 -8.21 7.30 12.25
CA LYS A 137 -8.22 7.58 13.69
C LYS A 137 -6.95 7.11 14.41
N LYS A 138 -6.38 5.98 14.00
CA LYS A 138 -5.08 5.51 14.53
C LYS A 138 -3.97 6.46 14.13
N LEU A 139 -3.92 6.86 12.86
CA LEU A 139 -2.91 7.77 12.32
C LEU A 139 -2.91 9.12 13.05
N ASP A 140 -4.09 9.66 13.36
CA ASP A 140 -4.21 10.91 14.12
C ASP A 140 -3.62 10.79 15.54
N ARG A 141 -3.92 9.69 16.24
CA ARG A 141 -3.34 9.41 17.57
C ARG A 141 -1.83 9.21 17.50
N ASP A 142 -1.36 8.48 16.50
CA ASP A 142 0.07 8.24 16.30
C ASP A 142 0.79 9.55 16.00
N ARG A 143 0.21 10.42 15.16
CA ARG A 143 0.75 11.75 14.86
C ARG A 143 0.89 12.57 16.14
N GLU A 144 -0.15 12.67 16.97
CA GLU A 144 -0.07 13.42 18.24
C GLU A 144 1.03 12.85 19.16
N ARG A 145 1.05 11.53 19.34
CA ARG A 145 2.05 10.83 20.15
C ARG A 145 3.48 11.11 19.66
N LEU A 146 3.75 10.91 18.38
CA LEU A 146 5.08 11.07 17.79
C LEU A 146 5.54 12.53 17.84
N TYR A 147 4.64 13.50 17.62
CA TYR A 147 4.98 14.91 17.75
C TYR A 147 5.42 15.27 19.17
N LEU A 148 4.72 14.72 20.18
CA LEU A 148 5.10 14.92 21.58
C LEU A 148 6.44 14.26 21.90
N GLU A 149 6.68 13.03 21.43
CA GLU A 149 7.94 12.30 21.65
C GLU A 149 9.14 13.05 21.07
N PHE A 150 9.03 13.55 19.83
CA PHE A 150 10.11 14.28 19.17
C PHE A 150 10.27 15.74 19.64
N SER A 151 9.25 16.32 20.30
CA SER A 151 9.35 17.67 20.89
C SER A 151 10.11 17.72 22.22
N LYS A 152 10.35 16.57 22.85
CA LYS A 152 10.98 16.45 24.18
C LYS A 152 12.50 16.27 24.13
N GLY A 153 13.08 16.01 22.96
CA GLY A 153 14.53 15.91 22.74
C GLY A 153 15.09 17.17 22.10
#